data_AF-A0A518UAE6-F1
#
_entry.id   AF-A0A518UAE6-F1
#
_cell.length_a   1.000
_cell.length_b   1.000
_cell.length_c   1.000
_cell.angle_alpha   90.00
_cell.angle_beta   90.00
_cell.angle_gamma   90.00
#
_symmetry.space_group_name_H-M   'P 1'
#
loop_
_entity.id
_entity.type
_entity.pdbx_description
1 polymer ?
#
loop_
_entity_poly.entity_id
_entity_poly.type
_entity_poly.pdbx_seq_one_letter_code
_entity_poly.pdbx_strand_id
1 'polypeptide(L)'
;MKKTILMAALGLASSLTATAQDAAKLPRASDASAAGCQPGKAVSVRYAGTWYPAKVLRGPDKTGTCLVSYDGFGSNWDEWVGADRMRPATQSATAPAKSMPESAGFSTDTVPPGKYACYTFDSGQLNYAYTDIVIEPGNRYAVGGKSGSYSLSGNGTLGFTGPMANAHGRFSLKSGGKPQIDLVFNGDARSSMTCPRT
;
A
#
# COMPACT_ATOMS: atom_id res chain seq x y z
N MET A 1 -87.23 16.32 28.85
CA MET A 1 -87.15 14.97 28.25
C MET A 1 -85.78 14.82 27.60
N LYS A 2 -85.04 13.75 27.94
CA LYS A 2 -83.88 13.12 27.25
C LYS A 2 -82.71 14.04 26.82
N LYS A 3 -81.60 14.11 27.60
CA LYS A 3 -80.39 13.23 27.67
C LYS A 3 -79.40 13.42 26.51
N THR A 4 -78.10 13.30 26.86
CA THR A 4 -76.91 13.00 26.01
C THR A 4 -76.08 14.24 25.67
N ILE A 5 -74.74 14.34 25.80
CA ILE A 5 -73.62 13.61 26.44
C ILE A 5 -72.32 14.32 25.97
N LEU A 6 -71.26 14.32 26.81
CA LEU A 6 -69.80 14.42 26.50
C LEU A 6 -69.27 15.58 25.61
N MET A 7 -68.00 15.98 25.61
CA MET A 7 -66.78 15.86 26.42
C MET A 7 -65.78 16.83 25.76
N ALA A 8 -64.91 17.42 26.57
CA ALA A 8 -63.51 17.79 26.33
C ALA A 8 -63.00 18.06 24.89
N ALA A 9 -62.28 19.18 24.70
CA ALA A 9 -60.81 19.19 24.79
C ALA A 9 -60.16 20.47 24.21
N LEU A 10 -59.20 21.00 24.99
CA LEU A 10 -57.88 21.53 24.62
C LEU A 10 -57.70 22.34 23.32
N GLY A 11 -57.26 23.60 23.50
CA GLY A 11 -55.81 23.87 23.42
C GLY A 11 -55.22 24.41 22.11
N LEU A 12 -54.93 25.73 22.15
CA LEU A 12 -53.65 26.39 21.83
C LEU A 12 -53.03 26.33 20.41
N ALA A 13 -52.84 27.56 19.91
CA ALA A 13 -51.59 28.15 19.41
C ALA A 13 -51.26 28.08 17.91
N SER A 14 -51.14 29.31 17.38
CA SER A 14 -50.62 29.73 16.09
C SER A 14 -49.22 29.21 15.80
N SER A 15 -49.00 28.75 14.57
CA SER A 15 -47.67 28.43 14.05
C SER A 15 -47.28 29.44 12.98
N LEU A 16 -46.14 30.11 13.25
CA LEU A 16 -45.39 30.94 12.33
C LEU A 16 -44.91 30.12 11.12
N THR A 17 -45.12 30.65 9.92
CA THR A 17 -44.50 30.15 8.69
C THR A 17 -43.00 30.47 8.70
N ALA A 18 -42.18 29.44 8.92
CA ALA A 18 -40.73 29.51 8.72
C ALA A 18 -40.41 29.30 7.23
N THR A 19 -39.84 30.32 6.59
CA THR A 19 -39.20 30.22 5.27
C THR A 19 -37.95 29.35 5.38
N ALA A 20 -37.96 28.16 4.79
CA ALA A 20 -36.78 27.34 4.59
C ALA A 20 -35.97 27.87 3.40
N GLN A 21 -35.16 28.91 3.65
CA GLN A 21 -33.92 29.12 2.92
C GLN A 21 -32.90 28.12 3.48
N ASP A 22 -32.57 27.09 2.71
CA ASP A 22 -31.20 26.66 2.43
C ASP A 22 -31.28 25.38 1.59
N ALA A 23 -31.24 25.57 0.27
CA ALA A 23 -30.91 24.47 -0.62
C ALA A 23 -29.43 24.12 -0.37
N ALA A 24 -29.23 23.17 0.54
CA ALA A 24 -27.94 22.63 0.91
C ALA A 24 -27.14 22.27 -0.35
N LYS A 25 -26.08 23.05 -0.57
CA LYS A 25 -25.02 22.76 -1.52
C LYS A 25 -24.37 21.44 -1.11
N LEU A 26 -24.77 20.35 -1.75
CA LEU A 26 -24.07 19.08 -1.63
C LEU A 26 -22.59 19.33 -1.97
N PRO A 27 -21.64 18.96 -1.10
CA PRO A 27 -20.22 19.09 -1.42
C PRO A 27 -19.97 18.28 -2.70
N ARG A 28 -19.32 18.89 -3.69
CA ARG A 28 -18.88 18.16 -4.89
C ARG A 28 -17.95 17.05 -4.40
N ALA A 29 -17.96 15.88 -5.04
CA ALA A 29 -17.05 14.78 -4.71
C ALA A 29 -15.57 15.24 -4.63
N SER A 30 -15.21 16.30 -5.35
CA SER A 30 -13.91 16.98 -5.29
C SER A 30 -13.59 17.65 -3.92
N ASP A 31 -14.58 18.15 -3.19
CA ASP A 31 -14.40 18.76 -1.86
C ASP A 31 -14.19 17.70 -0.77
N ALA A 32 -14.82 16.53 -0.91
CA ALA A 32 -14.57 15.38 -0.02
C ALA A 32 -13.16 14.79 -0.26
N SER A 33 -12.70 14.80 -1.51
CA SER A 33 -11.34 14.37 -1.89
C SER A 33 -10.25 15.33 -1.41
N ALA A 34 -10.51 16.64 -1.38
CA ALA A 34 -9.58 17.64 -0.83
C ALA A 34 -9.59 17.68 0.72
N ALA A 35 -10.74 17.41 1.35
CA ALA A 35 -10.88 17.40 2.81
C ALA A 35 -9.99 16.34 3.49
N GLY A 36 -9.72 15.23 2.81
CA GLY A 36 -8.82 14.17 3.29
C GLY A 36 -7.35 14.54 3.23
N CYS A 37 -6.97 15.57 2.46
CA CYS A 37 -5.58 15.89 2.11
C CYS A 37 -4.95 17.01 2.97
N GLN A 38 -5.48 17.26 4.16
CA GLN A 38 -4.94 18.31 5.02
C GLN A 38 -3.78 17.76 5.86
N PRO A 39 -2.59 18.41 5.86
CA PRO A 39 -1.47 18.01 6.71
C PRO A 39 -1.89 17.80 8.17
N GLY A 40 -1.42 16.71 8.77
CA GLY A 40 -1.75 16.30 10.13
C GLY A 40 -3.06 15.50 10.27
N LYS A 41 -3.89 15.36 9.24
CA LYS A 41 -5.11 14.55 9.31
C LYS A 41 -4.79 13.06 9.31
N ALA A 42 -5.49 12.34 10.19
CA ALA A 42 -5.53 10.89 10.17
C ALA A 42 -6.47 10.40 9.05
N VAL A 43 -5.97 9.47 8.25
CA VAL A 43 -6.65 8.86 7.12
C VAL A 43 -6.41 7.35 7.14
N SER A 44 -7.19 6.60 6.36
CA SER A 44 -6.79 5.27 5.94
C SER A 44 -6.42 5.30 4.46
N VAL A 45 -5.33 4.64 4.11
CA VAL A 45 -4.79 4.59 2.75
C VAL A 45 -4.81 3.16 2.25
N ARG A 46 -5.30 2.95 1.02
CA ARG A 46 -5.38 1.63 0.41
C ARG A 46 -4.02 1.23 -0.18
N TYR A 47 -3.49 0.10 0.24
CA TYR A 47 -2.26 -0.52 -0.29
C TYR A 47 -2.47 -2.02 -0.44
N ALA A 48 -2.11 -2.59 -1.60
CA ALA A 48 -2.28 -4.02 -1.91
C ALA A 48 -3.69 -4.58 -1.58
N GLY A 49 -4.74 -3.79 -1.78
CA GLY A 49 -6.13 -4.17 -1.50
C GLY A 49 -6.59 -3.93 -0.06
N THR A 50 -5.69 -3.66 0.88
CA THR A 50 -5.96 -3.45 2.32
C THR A 50 -5.88 -1.97 2.69
N TRP A 51 -6.63 -1.55 3.70
CA TRP A 51 -6.60 -0.17 4.22
C TRP A 51 -5.71 -0.07 5.45
N TYR A 52 -4.72 0.82 5.40
CA TYR A 52 -3.75 1.05 6.48
C TYR A 52 -3.93 2.43 7.10
N PRO A 53 -3.77 2.58 8.43
CA PRO A 53 -3.80 3.89 9.08
C PRO A 53 -2.59 4.73 8.66
N ALA A 54 -2.82 6.00 8.37
CA ALA A 54 -1.78 6.93 7.97
C ALA A 54 -2.14 8.37 8.39
N LYS A 55 -1.14 9.25 8.32
CA LYS A 55 -1.25 10.68 8.54
C LYS A 55 -0.81 11.43 7.30
N VAL A 56 -1.56 12.42 6.87
CA VAL A 56 -1.13 13.30 5.78
C VAL A 56 0.05 14.16 6.25
N LEU A 57 1.14 14.16 5.49
CA LEU A 57 2.29 15.03 5.70
C LEU A 57 2.20 16.31 4.87
N ARG A 58 1.74 16.22 3.63
CA ARG A 58 1.70 17.33 2.67
C ARG A 58 0.59 17.13 1.64
N GLY A 59 0.07 18.23 1.10
CA GLY A 59 -0.81 18.21 -0.07
C GLY A 59 -2.01 19.16 0.07
N PRO A 60 -2.91 19.16 -0.93
CA PRO A 60 -2.74 18.49 -2.22
C PRO A 60 -1.63 19.14 -3.08
N ASP A 61 -0.94 18.35 -3.90
CA ASP A 61 -0.05 18.88 -4.94
C ASP A 61 -0.82 19.37 -6.18
N LYS A 62 -0.10 19.78 -7.23
CA LYS A 62 -0.71 20.23 -8.49
C LYS A 62 -1.53 19.14 -9.21
N THR A 63 -1.32 17.87 -8.87
CA THR A 63 -2.02 16.72 -9.47
C THR A 63 -3.15 16.19 -8.59
N GLY A 64 -3.38 16.78 -7.42
CA GLY A 64 -4.42 16.38 -6.48
C GLY A 64 -4.03 15.20 -5.57
N THR A 65 -2.74 14.89 -5.45
CA THR A 65 -2.20 13.85 -4.57
C THR A 65 -1.72 14.40 -3.23
N CYS A 66 -1.66 13.52 -2.23
CA CYS A 66 -1.27 13.83 -0.87
C CYS A 66 -0.08 12.97 -0.46
N LEU A 67 0.95 13.57 0.12
CA LEU A 67 2.00 12.83 0.79
C LEU A 67 1.45 12.32 2.13
N VAL A 68 1.47 11.01 2.33
CA VAL A 68 1.02 10.36 3.56
C VAL A 68 2.17 9.61 4.23
N SER A 69 2.11 9.48 5.54
CA SER A 69 3.00 8.64 6.35
C SER A 69 2.19 7.60 7.06
N TYR A 70 2.52 6.33 6.89
CA TYR A 70 1.77 5.23 7.50
C TYR A 70 2.09 5.12 9.00
N ASP A 71 1.06 4.94 9.83
CA ASP A 71 1.24 4.86 11.28
C ASP A 71 2.06 3.61 11.67
N GLY A 72 3.15 3.81 12.41
CA GLY A 72 4.06 2.73 12.82
C GLY A 72 5.13 2.35 11.79
N PHE A 73 5.26 3.11 10.69
CA PHE A 73 6.28 2.93 9.66
C PHE A 73 7.21 4.16 9.58
N GLY A 74 8.43 3.96 9.07
CA GLY A 74 9.39 5.05 8.86
C GLY A 74 9.07 5.87 7.60
N SER A 75 9.69 7.05 7.48
CA SER A 75 9.46 7.97 6.34
C SER A 75 9.90 7.42 4.98
N ASN A 76 10.65 6.32 4.95
CA ASN A 76 10.97 5.59 3.72
C ASN A 76 9.72 4.96 3.07
N TRP A 77 8.59 4.96 3.76
CA TRP A 77 7.29 4.51 3.28
C TRP A 77 6.33 5.64 2.92
N ASP A 78 6.77 6.89 3.03
CA ASP A 78 5.92 8.02 2.71
C ASP A 78 5.63 8.01 1.19
N GLU A 79 4.34 8.09 0.83
CA GLU A 79 3.88 7.93 -0.56
C GLU A 79 2.97 9.10 -0.94
N TRP A 80 3.05 9.54 -2.21
CA TRP A 80 2.03 10.41 -2.80
C TRP A 80 0.85 9.58 -3.27
N VAL A 81 -0.30 9.74 -2.64
CA VAL A 81 -1.52 8.97 -2.93
C VAL A 81 -2.64 9.88 -3.43
N GLY A 82 -3.39 9.37 -4.41
CA GLY A 82 -4.61 10.00 -4.89
C GLY A 82 -5.78 9.81 -3.92
N ALA A 83 -6.77 10.69 -4.01
CA ALA A 83 -7.95 10.64 -3.15
C ALA A 83 -8.76 9.33 -3.29
N ASP A 84 -8.65 8.61 -4.42
CA ASP A 84 -9.27 7.31 -4.67
C ASP A 84 -8.75 6.20 -3.73
N ARG A 85 -7.51 6.36 -3.24
CA ARG A 85 -6.88 5.46 -2.25
C ARG A 85 -6.99 5.98 -0.82
N MET A 86 -7.67 7.10 -0.58
CA MET A 86 -7.79 7.71 0.75
C MET A 86 -9.23 7.67 1.24
N ARG A 87 -9.39 7.48 2.55
CA ARG A 87 -10.67 7.68 3.24
C ARG A 87 -10.44 8.26 4.64
N PRO A 88 -11.44 8.91 5.24
CA PRO A 88 -11.36 9.33 6.64
C PRO A 88 -11.02 8.15 7.55
N ALA A 89 -10.15 8.37 8.53
CA ALA A 89 -9.90 7.37 9.56
C ALA A 89 -11.20 7.11 10.35
N THR A 90 -11.77 5.92 10.23
CA THR A 90 -12.88 5.50 11.09
C THR A 90 -12.35 5.24 12.49
N GLN A 91 -12.90 5.90 13.52
CA GLN A 91 -12.48 5.84 14.93
C GLN A 91 -12.68 4.46 15.61
N SER A 92 -12.67 3.35 14.86
CA SER A 92 -12.73 1.99 15.41
C SER A 92 -11.78 1.01 14.73
N ALA A 93 -10.78 1.51 14.00
CA ALA A 93 -9.64 0.68 13.62
C ALA A 93 -8.61 0.71 14.76
N THR A 94 -8.85 -0.07 15.81
CA THR A 94 -7.76 -0.63 16.61
C THR A 94 -7.01 -1.61 15.71
N ALA A 95 -6.21 -1.07 14.80
CA ALA A 95 -5.34 -1.87 13.94
C ALA A 95 -4.28 -2.51 14.85
N PRO A 96 -3.93 -3.79 14.69
CA PRO A 96 -2.75 -4.34 15.33
C PRO A 96 -1.56 -3.48 14.90
N ALA A 97 -0.88 -2.88 15.88
CA ALA A 97 0.38 -2.21 15.65
C ALA A 97 1.32 -3.20 14.94
N LYS A 98 1.77 -2.82 13.73
CA LYS A 98 2.56 -3.59 12.74
C LYS A 98 1.80 -4.68 11.96
N SER A 99 1.51 -4.41 10.69
CA SER A 99 2.09 -5.18 9.56
C SER A 99 1.63 -4.68 8.18
N MET A 100 2.38 -3.73 7.63
CA MET A 100 2.65 -3.68 6.19
C MET A 100 3.89 -4.57 5.98
N PRO A 101 3.93 -5.41 4.93
CA PRO A 101 4.99 -6.39 4.78
C PRO A 101 6.28 -5.74 4.26
N GLU A 102 6.98 -4.94 5.08
CA GLU A 102 8.43 -4.63 4.90
C GLU A 102 9.12 -3.90 6.09
N SER A 103 8.49 -3.79 7.27
CA SER A 103 9.18 -3.28 8.48
C SER A 103 9.33 -4.28 9.64
N ALA A 104 8.93 -5.54 9.47
CA ALA A 104 9.57 -6.60 10.25
C ALA A 104 10.93 -6.84 9.61
N GLY A 105 12.02 -6.80 10.38
CA GLY A 105 13.36 -7.05 9.85
C GLY A 105 13.32 -8.22 8.88
N PHE A 106 13.84 -8.00 7.68
CA PHE A 106 13.82 -9.03 6.67
C PHE A 106 14.43 -10.30 7.26
N SER A 107 13.77 -11.43 7.03
CA SER A 107 14.17 -12.73 7.57
C SER A 107 14.70 -13.57 6.41
N THR A 108 15.65 -14.46 6.68
CA THR A 108 16.23 -15.35 5.65
C THR A 108 15.24 -16.35 5.08
N ASP A 109 14.08 -16.49 5.72
CA ASP A 109 13.07 -17.52 5.43
C ASP A 109 12.01 -17.07 4.42
N THR A 110 12.04 -15.80 3.97
CA THR A 110 11.13 -15.29 2.94
C THR A 110 11.81 -14.20 2.13
N VAL A 111 11.66 -14.25 0.81
CA VAL A 111 12.11 -13.16 -0.07
C VAL A 111 11.07 -12.03 -0.05
N PRO A 112 11.42 -10.81 0.38
CA PRO A 112 10.48 -9.71 0.42
C PRO A 112 9.92 -9.35 -0.96
N PRO A 113 8.59 -9.18 -1.13
CA PRO A 113 7.97 -8.79 -2.40
C PRO A 113 8.35 -7.39 -2.82
N GLY A 114 8.76 -7.15 -4.06
CA GLY A 114 9.12 -5.84 -4.62
C GLY A 114 10.20 -5.96 -5.68
N LYS A 115 10.73 -4.84 -6.14
CA LYS A 115 11.71 -4.82 -7.23
C LYS A 115 13.12 -5.14 -6.72
N TYR A 116 13.83 -5.97 -7.49
CA TYR A 116 15.24 -6.27 -7.34
C TYR A 116 15.93 -5.86 -8.64
N ALA A 117 16.71 -4.78 -8.58
CA ALA A 117 17.39 -4.25 -9.75
C ALA A 117 18.66 -5.05 -10.01
N CYS A 118 18.73 -5.76 -11.14
CA CYS A 118 19.79 -6.72 -11.36
C CYS A 118 20.92 -6.16 -12.23
N TYR A 119 22.16 -6.51 -11.88
CA TYR A 119 23.35 -6.14 -12.65
C TYR A 119 24.42 -7.23 -12.58
N THR A 120 25.35 -7.20 -13.52
CA THR A 120 26.61 -7.97 -13.48
C THR A 120 27.78 -7.04 -13.21
N PHE A 121 28.84 -7.60 -12.62
CA PHE A 121 30.13 -6.94 -12.50
C PHE A 121 31.13 -7.68 -13.40
N ASP A 122 31.34 -7.16 -14.60
CA ASP A 122 32.31 -7.73 -15.55
C ASP A 122 33.54 -6.84 -15.56
N SER A 123 34.71 -7.38 -15.19
CA SER A 123 36.00 -6.65 -15.19
C SER A 123 35.98 -5.30 -14.46
N GLY A 124 35.22 -5.18 -13.37
CA GLY A 124 35.10 -3.95 -12.57
C GLY A 124 34.11 -2.93 -13.12
N GLN A 125 33.40 -3.23 -14.22
CA GLN A 125 32.34 -2.40 -14.77
C GLN A 125 30.96 -2.93 -14.36
N LEU A 126 30.09 -2.01 -13.92
CA LEU A 126 28.67 -2.30 -13.72
C LEU A 126 28.00 -2.43 -15.08
N ASN A 127 27.54 -3.64 -15.40
CA ASN A 127 26.72 -3.92 -16.56
C ASN A 127 25.30 -4.22 -16.08
N TYR A 128 24.39 -3.27 -16.26
CA TYR A 128 22.97 -3.52 -16.01
C TYR A 128 22.43 -4.42 -17.10
N ALA A 129 22.02 -5.63 -16.73
CA ALA A 129 21.22 -6.45 -17.61
C ALA A 129 19.76 -6.06 -17.42
N TYR A 130 18.99 -6.00 -18.50
CA TYR A 130 17.58 -5.61 -18.53
C TYR A 130 16.62 -6.61 -17.84
N THR A 131 17.10 -7.37 -16.87
CA THR A 131 16.43 -8.47 -16.19
C THR A 131 16.16 -8.08 -14.74
N ASP A 132 15.47 -6.96 -14.52
CA ASP A 132 14.96 -6.64 -13.19
C ASP A 132 13.88 -7.65 -12.79
N ILE A 133 13.94 -8.12 -11.55
CA ILE A 133 12.99 -9.08 -11.02
C ILE A 133 12.05 -8.38 -10.07
N VAL A 134 10.75 -8.60 -10.24
CA VAL A 134 9.75 -8.20 -9.27
C VAL A 134 9.31 -9.44 -8.52
N ILE A 135 9.58 -9.50 -7.23
CA ILE A 135 9.07 -10.55 -6.35
C ILE A 135 7.65 -10.16 -5.95
N GLU A 136 6.71 -11.08 -6.13
CA GLU A 136 5.30 -10.91 -5.81
C GLU A 136 4.94 -11.80 -4.61
N PRO A 137 3.89 -11.47 -3.85
CA PRO A 137 3.39 -12.33 -2.79
C PRO A 137 3.07 -13.76 -3.29
N GLY A 138 3.18 -14.75 -2.39
CA GLY A 138 2.85 -16.14 -2.72
C GLY A 138 3.91 -16.85 -3.57
N ASN A 139 5.19 -16.51 -3.38
CA ASN A 139 6.33 -17.10 -4.07
C ASN A 139 6.27 -16.99 -5.60
N ARG A 140 5.85 -15.82 -6.08
CA ARG A 140 5.71 -15.47 -7.49
C ARG A 140 6.76 -14.44 -7.88
N TYR A 141 7.15 -14.42 -9.15
CA TYR A 141 8.02 -13.38 -9.66
C TYR A 141 7.63 -12.96 -11.07
N ALA A 142 8.00 -11.74 -11.46
CA ALA A 142 7.89 -11.22 -12.81
C ALA A 142 9.24 -10.70 -13.31
N VAL A 143 9.48 -10.87 -14.62
CA VAL A 143 10.68 -10.42 -15.33
C VAL A 143 10.32 -10.12 -16.78
N GLY A 144 10.67 -8.94 -17.29
CA GLY A 144 10.44 -8.57 -18.70
C GLY A 144 9.00 -8.79 -19.19
N GLY A 145 7.99 -8.56 -18.35
CA GLY A 145 6.57 -8.76 -18.67
C GLY A 145 6.09 -10.22 -18.64
N LYS A 146 6.94 -11.18 -18.29
CA LYS A 146 6.59 -12.59 -18.06
C LYS A 146 6.62 -12.89 -16.57
N SER A 147 5.96 -13.96 -16.13
CA SER A 147 5.96 -14.38 -14.72
C SER A 147 6.17 -15.86 -14.53
N GLY A 148 6.59 -16.24 -13.32
CA GLY A 148 6.80 -17.61 -12.89
C GLY A 148 6.64 -17.75 -11.39
N SER A 149 6.94 -18.92 -10.85
CA SER A 149 7.05 -19.14 -9.40
C SER A 149 8.48 -19.45 -9.01
N TYR A 150 8.79 -19.24 -7.74
CA TYR A 150 10.03 -19.70 -7.14
C TYR A 150 9.75 -20.53 -5.88
N SER A 151 10.75 -21.27 -5.43
CA SER A 151 10.80 -21.88 -4.10
C SER A 151 12.02 -21.36 -3.35
N LEU A 152 11.89 -21.19 -2.04
CA LEU A 152 13.00 -20.80 -1.16
C LEU A 152 13.29 -21.96 -0.21
N SER A 153 14.55 -22.40 -0.17
CA SER A 153 15.04 -23.38 0.78
C SER A 153 15.61 -22.70 2.02
N GLY A 154 15.65 -23.39 3.17
CA GLY A 154 16.15 -22.83 4.44
C GLY A 154 17.63 -22.41 4.43
N ASN A 155 18.41 -22.82 3.43
CA ASN A 155 19.78 -22.37 3.19
C ASN A 155 19.88 -21.12 2.29
N GLY A 156 18.75 -20.49 1.96
CA GLY A 156 18.67 -19.34 1.07
C GLY A 156 18.62 -19.69 -0.42
N THR A 157 18.65 -20.96 -0.82
CA THR A 157 18.63 -21.32 -2.25
C THR A 157 17.25 -21.06 -2.85
N LEU A 158 17.23 -20.41 -4.01
CA LEU A 158 16.05 -20.15 -4.81
C LEU A 158 16.04 -21.04 -6.07
N GLY A 159 14.97 -21.82 -6.23
CA GLY A 159 14.67 -22.51 -7.48
C GLY A 159 13.55 -21.77 -8.22
N PHE A 160 13.68 -21.59 -9.53
CA PHE A 160 12.70 -20.86 -10.34
C PHE A 160 12.00 -21.79 -11.35
N THR A 161 10.76 -21.44 -11.71
CA THR A 161 10.01 -22.06 -12.81
C THR A 161 9.68 -21.02 -13.88
N GLY A 162 9.26 -21.46 -15.07
CA GLY A 162 8.85 -20.56 -16.14
C GLY A 162 10.03 -19.83 -16.80
N PRO A 163 9.97 -18.51 -17.01
CA PRO A 163 10.96 -17.78 -17.82
C PRO A 163 12.39 -17.79 -17.27
N MET A 164 12.58 -18.03 -15.97
CA MET A 164 13.88 -18.18 -15.32
C MET A 164 14.17 -19.62 -14.88
N ALA A 165 13.56 -20.65 -15.48
CA ALA A 165 13.78 -22.04 -15.07
C ALA A 165 15.24 -22.52 -15.17
N ASN A 166 16.08 -21.82 -15.94
CA ASN A 166 17.52 -22.08 -16.06
C ASN A 166 18.38 -21.28 -15.08
N ALA A 167 17.76 -20.48 -14.20
CA ALA A 167 18.44 -19.71 -13.18
C ALA A 167 18.41 -20.44 -11.83
N HIS A 168 19.53 -20.40 -11.13
CA HIS A 168 19.63 -20.76 -9.73
C HIS A 168 19.89 -19.50 -8.93
N GLY A 169 19.06 -19.25 -7.91
CA GLY A 169 19.22 -18.07 -7.07
C GLY A 169 19.72 -18.39 -5.67
N ARG A 170 20.22 -17.35 -5.00
CA ARG A 170 20.47 -17.36 -3.57
C ARG A 170 19.98 -16.07 -2.95
N PHE A 171 19.04 -16.20 -2.04
CA PHE A 171 18.59 -15.12 -1.19
C PHE A 171 19.55 -14.94 -0.01
N SER A 172 19.88 -13.68 0.28
CA SER A 172 20.65 -13.32 1.45
C SER A 172 20.28 -11.93 1.95
N LEU A 173 20.49 -11.73 3.24
CA LEU A 173 20.49 -10.40 3.85
C LEU A 173 21.95 -9.97 3.96
N LYS A 174 22.30 -8.88 3.28
CA LYS A 174 23.63 -8.27 3.40
C LYS A 174 23.73 -7.46 4.69
N SER A 175 24.92 -6.94 4.98
CA SER A 175 25.15 -6.03 6.11
C SER A 175 24.12 -4.89 6.11
N GLY A 176 23.55 -4.60 7.28
CA GLY A 176 22.43 -3.65 7.40
C GLY A 176 21.06 -4.22 7.02
N GLY A 177 20.93 -5.55 6.88
CA GLY A 177 19.65 -6.23 6.63
C GLY A 177 19.14 -6.08 5.20
N LYS A 178 19.96 -5.60 4.26
CA LYS A 178 19.52 -5.34 2.88
C LYS A 178 19.27 -6.66 2.13
N PRO A 179 18.04 -6.89 1.60
CA PRO A 179 17.74 -8.09 0.83
C PRO A 179 18.47 -8.08 -0.52
N GLN A 180 19.06 -9.21 -0.87
CA GLN A 180 19.72 -9.42 -2.15
C GLN A 180 19.44 -10.82 -2.68
N ILE A 181 19.22 -10.92 -3.98
CA ILE A 181 19.17 -12.16 -4.73
C ILE A 181 20.42 -12.21 -5.62
N ASP A 182 21.21 -13.26 -5.48
CA ASP A 182 22.31 -13.58 -6.39
C ASP A 182 21.86 -14.70 -7.33
N LEU A 183 22.00 -14.52 -8.64
CA LEU A 183 21.57 -15.47 -9.66
C LEU A 183 22.78 -16.05 -10.39
N VAL A 184 22.68 -17.32 -10.76
CA VAL A 184 23.62 -18.01 -11.64
C VAL A 184 22.80 -18.70 -12.72
N PHE A 185 23.10 -18.41 -13.98
CA PHE A 185 22.37 -18.98 -15.12
C PHE A 185 23.14 -20.16 -15.71
N ASN A 186 22.40 -21.22 -16.08
CA ASN A 186 22.95 -22.41 -16.74
C ASN A 186 24.07 -23.13 -15.95
N GLY A 187 24.17 -22.89 -14.63
CA GLY A 187 25.22 -23.45 -13.79
C GLY A 187 26.62 -22.84 -13.99
N ASP A 188 26.74 -21.77 -14.78
CA ASP A 188 28.02 -21.09 -15.02
C ASP A 188 28.15 -19.85 -14.11
N ALA A 189 29.11 -19.88 -13.19
CA ALA A 189 29.39 -18.76 -12.28
C ALA A 189 29.78 -17.46 -13.02
N ARG A 190 30.29 -17.56 -14.26
CA ARG A 190 30.57 -16.40 -15.12
C ARG A 190 29.31 -15.76 -15.68
N SER A 191 28.20 -16.50 -15.69
CA SER A 191 26.86 -16.00 -16.02
C SER A 191 26.09 -15.72 -14.73
N SER A 192 26.67 -14.88 -13.86
CA SER A 192 26.06 -14.52 -12.58
C SER A 192 25.59 -13.07 -12.54
N MET A 193 24.50 -12.83 -11.82
CA MET A 193 23.92 -11.51 -11.63
C MET A 193 23.67 -11.26 -10.14
N THR A 194 23.82 -10.01 -9.73
CA THR A 194 23.46 -9.56 -8.39
C THR A 194 22.26 -8.63 -8.48
N CYS A 195 21.25 -8.91 -7.68
CA CYS A 195 19.99 -8.17 -7.65
C CYS A 195 19.72 -7.69 -6.22
N PRO A 196 20.21 -6.51 -5.80
CA PRO A 196 19.73 -5.88 -4.57
C PRO A 196 18.28 -5.44 -4.71
N ARG A 197 17.55 -5.48 -3.59
CA ARG A 197 16.22 -4.87 -3.50
C ARG A 197 16.31 -3.34 -3.61
N THR A 198 15.41 -2.74 -4.37
CA THR A 198 15.27 -1.28 -4.56
C THR A 198 13.96 -0.73 -4.03
#